data_AF-A0A6N8X3R5-F1
#
_entry.id   AF-A0A6N8X3R5-F1
#
_cell.length_a   1.000
_cell.length_b   1.000
_cell.length_c   1.000
_cell.angle_alpha   90.00
_cell.angle_beta   90.00
_cell.angle_gamma   90.00
#
_symmetry.space_group_name_H-M   'P 1'
#
loop_
_entity.id
_entity.type
_entity.pdbx_description
1 polymer ?
#
loop_
_entity_poly.entity_id
_entity_poly.type
_entity_poly.pdbx_seq_one_letter_code
_entity_poly.pdbx_strand_id
1 'polypeptide(L)'
;MGVWRILKRPLQPIPVTDRVIEAEKQRRAAAGTRSSFMINGVRVNPEVSHADRVGFFDEVSIVRGLRTGWDGEIWVRRHGEEPGDDAGPIDVLTMDGRYIGTYPAGEVALPAAFGPDGLVAFIERDEMDVRYVVVKRLRGR
;
A
#
# COMPACT_ATOMS: atom_id res chain seq x y z
N MET A 1 4.96 -11.87 -25.91
CA MET A 1 5.69 -11.00 -24.96
C MET A 1 6.21 -11.89 -23.84
N GLY A 2 7.53 -12.02 -23.72
CA GLY A 2 8.14 -12.83 -22.67
C GLY A 2 8.48 -11.99 -21.46
N VAL A 3 8.47 -12.60 -20.28
CA VAL A 3 9.12 -12.03 -19.09
C VAL A 3 10.62 -12.00 -19.38
N TRP A 4 11.19 -10.80 -19.51
CA TRP A 4 12.61 -10.66 -19.83
C TRP A 4 13.51 -10.92 -18.61
N ARG A 5 13.01 -10.68 -17.39
CA ARG A 5 13.77 -10.87 -16.14
C ARG A 5 12.84 -11.00 -14.94
N ILE A 6 13.17 -11.89 -14.00
CA ILE A 6 12.50 -12.01 -12.70
C ILE A 6 13.47 -11.53 -11.62
N LEU A 7 13.12 -10.44 -10.93
CA LEU A 7 13.87 -9.97 -9.77
C LEU A 7 13.37 -10.71 -8.52
N LYS A 8 14.20 -11.60 -7.97
CA LYS A 8 13.90 -12.31 -6.71
C LYS A 8 14.70 -11.68 -5.58
N ARG A 9 14.01 -10.95 -4.69
CA ARG A 9 14.58 -10.52 -3.41
C ARG A 9 14.02 -11.44 -2.32
N PRO A 10 14.81 -11.82 -1.30
CA PRO A 10 14.27 -12.46 -0.10
C PRO A 10 13.57 -11.39 0.76
N LEU A 11 12.47 -10.83 0.24
CA LEU A 11 11.49 -10.21 1.12
C LEU A 11 10.80 -11.39 1.82
N GLN A 12 11.24 -11.69 3.04
CA GLN A 12 10.75 -12.82 3.81
C GLN A 12 9.26 -12.62 4.11
N PRO A 13 8.36 -13.43 3.57
CA PRO A 13 6.94 -13.30 3.87
C PRO A 13 6.71 -13.25 5.38
N ILE A 14 5.72 -12.46 5.81
CA ILE A 14 5.41 -12.33 7.24
C ILE A 14 4.41 -13.44 7.58
N PRO A 15 4.65 -14.24 8.63
CA PRO A 15 3.69 -15.25 9.04
C PRO A 15 2.39 -14.61 9.49
N VAL A 16 1.27 -15.21 9.11
CA VAL A 16 -0.04 -14.80 9.60
C VAL A 16 -0.25 -15.35 10.99
N THR A 17 -0.04 -14.48 11.97
CA THR A 17 -0.28 -14.78 13.38
C THR A 17 -1.73 -14.46 13.76
N ASP A 18 -2.18 -14.98 14.91
CA ASP A 18 -3.51 -14.64 15.47
C ASP A 18 -3.70 -13.12 15.59
N ARG A 19 -2.62 -12.38 15.91
CA ARG A 19 -2.64 -10.91 15.95
C ARG A 19 -3.01 -10.31 14.59
N VAL A 20 -2.49 -10.85 13.49
CA VAL A 20 -2.81 -10.39 12.13
C VAL A 20 -4.26 -10.72 11.76
N ILE A 21 -4.72 -11.92 12.12
CA ILE A 21 -6.10 -12.38 11.90
C ILE A 21 -7.09 -11.45 12.61
N GLU A 22 -6.89 -11.21 13.90
CA GLU A 22 -7.79 -10.38 14.71
C GLU A 22 -7.77 -8.92 14.26
N ALA A 23 -6.60 -8.37 13.91
CA ALA A 23 -6.51 -7.01 13.36
C ALA A 23 -7.28 -6.87 12.03
N GLU A 24 -7.21 -7.88 11.15
CA GLU A 24 -7.95 -7.88 9.89
C GLU A 24 -9.47 -8.03 10.10
N LYS A 25 -9.90 -8.91 11.04
CA LYS A 25 -11.31 -9.01 11.43
C LYS A 25 -11.85 -7.68 11.97
N GLN A 26 -11.09 -7.02 12.86
CA GLN A 26 -11.45 -5.72 13.41
C GLN A 26 -11.55 -4.64 12.33
N ARG A 27 -10.58 -4.58 11.40
CA ARG A 27 -10.61 -3.65 10.25
C ARG A 27 -11.87 -3.85 9.41
N ARG A 28 -12.22 -5.11 9.10
CA ARG A 28 -13.42 -5.44 8.32
C ARG A 28 -14.71 -5.12 9.05
N ALA A 29 -14.79 -5.38 10.36
CA ALA A 29 -15.94 -5.02 11.16
C ALA A 29 -16.16 -3.49 11.16
N ALA A 30 -15.09 -2.71 11.30
CA ALA A 30 -15.14 -1.25 11.22
C ALA A 30 -15.56 -0.74 9.83
N ALA A 31 -15.07 -1.36 8.75
CA ALA A 31 -15.47 -1.02 7.38
C ALA A 31 -16.92 -1.41 7.07
N GLY A 32 -17.38 -2.57 7.54
CA GLY A 32 -18.75 -3.05 7.40
C GLY A 32 -19.76 -2.17 8.13
N THR A 33 -19.38 -1.63 9.30
CA THR A 33 -20.22 -0.70 10.08
C THR A 33 -20.53 0.59 9.29
N ARG A 34 -19.61 1.05 8.44
CA ARG A 34 -19.81 2.21 7.55
C ARG A 34 -20.77 1.94 6.39
N SER A 35 -21.15 0.69 6.12
CA SER A 35 -22.08 0.29 5.06
C SER A 35 -23.53 0.10 5.56
N SER A 36 -23.87 0.69 6.71
CA SER A 36 -25.26 0.71 7.19
C SER A 36 -26.07 1.68 6.32
N PHE A 37 -27.10 1.21 5.62
CA PHE A 37 -27.97 2.05 4.81
C PHE A 37 -29.40 2.06 5.36
N MET A 38 -30.10 3.18 5.16
CA MET A 38 -31.50 3.33 5.53
C MET A 38 -32.38 2.95 4.34
N ILE A 39 -33.26 1.96 4.49
CA ILE A 39 -34.31 1.65 3.52
C ILE A 39 -35.64 1.85 4.23
N ASN A 40 -36.47 2.77 3.72
CA ASN A 40 -37.79 3.11 4.29
C ASN A 40 -37.79 3.37 5.81
N GLY A 41 -36.77 4.08 6.32
CA GLY A 41 -36.67 4.42 7.75
C GLY A 41 -36.20 3.28 8.66
N VAL A 42 -35.94 2.09 8.10
CA VAL A 42 -35.38 0.96 8.81
C VAL A 42 -33.87 0.93 8.57
N ARG A 43 -33.07 0.88 9.65
CA ARG A 43 -31.64 0.63 9.57
C ARG A 43 -31.45 -0.82 9.13
N VAL A 44 -31.03 -1.01 7.88
CA VAL A 44 -30.66 -2.34 7.38
C VAL A 44 -29.17 -2.49 7.63
N ASN A 45 -28.82 -3.28 8.65
CA ASN A 45 -27.47 -3.78 8.79
C ASN A 45 -27.38 -5.01 7.87
N PRO A 46 -26.44 -5.09 6.92
CA PRO A 46 -26.20 -6.35 6.22
C PRO A 46 -25.90 -7.43 7.26
N GLU A 47 -26.80 -8.41 7.37
CA GLU A 47 -26.68 -9.49 8.35
C GLU A 47 -25.44 -10.34 8.07
N VAL A 48 -24.74 -10.67 9.16
CA VAL A 48 -23.61 -11.59 9.31
C VAL A 48 -22.28 -11.13 8.70
N SER A 49 -21.38 -10.77 9.62
CA SER A 49 -19.93 -10.70 9.47
C SER A 49 -19.43 -11.81 8.52
N HIS A 50 -19.11 -11.43 7.28
CA HIS A 50 -18.32 -12.29 6.40
C HIS A 50 -16.85 -12.37 6.85
N ALA A 51 -16.47 -11.68 7.95
CA ALA A 51 -15.10 -11.65 8.45
C ALA A 51 -14.66 -13.02 9.03
N ASP A 52 -15.61 -13.84 9.50
CA ASP A 52 -15.30 -15.14 10.10
C ASP A 52 -15.23 -16.30 9.09
N ARG A 53 -15.59 -16.05 7.82
CA ARG A 53 -15.55 -17.04 6.73
C ARG A 53 -14.32 -16.92 5.82
N VAL A 54 -13.33 -16.14 6.23
CA VAL A 54 -12.16 -15.83 5.40
C VAL A 54 -11.08 -16.86 5.72
N GLY A 55 -10.68 -17.63 4.71
CA GLY A 55 -9.45 -18.40 4.80
C GLY A 55 -8.27 -17.43 4.88
N PHE A 56 -7.43 -17.61 5.89
CA PHE A 56 -6.14 -16.93 5.98
C PHE A 56 -5.08 -17.82 5.36
N PHE A 57 -4.16 -17.23 4.59
CA PHE A 57 -2.94 -17.92 4.16
C PHE A 57 -1.96 -17.95 5.34
N ASP A 58 -1.02 -18.89 5.32
CA ASP A 58 0.02 -19.00 6.38
C ASP A 58 0.97 -17.79 6.37
N GLU A 59 1.08 -17.11 5.23
CA GLU A 59 2.03 -16.06 4.95
C GLU A 59 1.38 -14.89 4.19
N VAL A 60 1.81 -13.66 4.49
CA VAL A 60 1.45 -12.46 3.73
C VAL A 60 2.67 -11.89 3.01
N SER A 61 2.45 -11.46 1.76
CA SER A 61 3.44 -10.72 0.98
C SER A 61 3.79 -9.42 1.68
N ILE A 62 5.09 -9.12 1.85
CA ILE A 62 5.53 -7.83 2.39
C ILE A 62 5.20 -6.68 1.42
N VAL A 63 5.08 -6.94 0.12
CA VAL A 63 4.88 -5.87 -0.87
C VAL A 63 3.42 -5.38 -0.84
N ARG A 64 3.24 -4.09 -0.54
CA ARG A 64 1.94 -3.40 -0.53
C ARG A 64 1.72 -2.46 -1.69
N GLY A 65 2.80 -2.00 -2.32
CA GLY A 65 2.72 -1.11 -3.46
C GLY A 65 3.94 -1.24 -4.35
N LEU A 66 3.74 -1.06 -5.64
CA LEU A 66 4.79 -1.08 -6.64
C LEU A 66 4.56 0.04 -7.65
N ARG A 67 5.60 0.80 -7.97
CA ARG A 67 5.61 1.75 -9.09
C ARG A 67 6.94 1.70 -9.80
N THR A 68 6.95 2.13 -11.04
CA THR A 68 8.16 2.32 -11.85
C THR A 68 8.34 3.79 -12.17
N GLY A 69 9.55 4.29 -11.94
CA GLY A 69 9.97 5.63 -12.31
C GLY A 69 10.14 5.81 -13.81
N TRP A 70 10.28 7.05 -14.26
CA TRP A 70 10.48 7.40 -15.66
C TRP A 70 11.76 6.75 -16.25
N ASP A 71 12.84 6.74 -15.47
CA ASP A 71 14.13 6.15 -15.88
C ASP A 71 14.24 4.64 -15.54
N GLY A 72 13.12 4.02 -15.15
CA GLY A 72 13.03 2.57 -14.90
C GLY A 72 13.37 2.12 -13.47
N GLU A 73 13.51 3.03 -12.51
CA GLU A 73 13.64 2.63 -11.10
C GLU A 73 12.37 2.00 -10.58
N ILE A 74 12.52 1.05 -9.66
CA ILE A 74 11.43 0.29 -9.09
C ILE A 74 11.25 0.75 -7.64
N TRP A 75 10.07 1.26 -7.32
CA TRP A 75 9.70 1.76 -6.00
C TRP A 75 8.75 0.76 -5.35
N VAL A 76 9.19 0.13 -4.27
CA VAL A 76 8.48 -0.95 -3.59
C VAL A 76 8.08 -0.48 -2.21
N ARG A 77 6.78 -0.30 -1.98
CA ARG A 77 6.26 -0.08 -0.64
C ARG A 77 6.09 -1.42 0.07
N ARG A 78 6.66 -1.53 1.26
CA ARG A 78 6.48 -2.66 2.16
C ARG A 78 5.32 -2.43 3.13
N HIS A 79 4.86 -3.49 3.78
CA HIS A 79 4.02 -3.38 4.97
C HIS A 79 4.69 -2.48 6.03
N GLY A 80 3.86 -1.72 6.76
CA GLY A 80 4.29 -1.03 7.96
C GLY A 80 4.55 -2.00 9.12
N GLU A 81 4.94 -1.46 10.27
CA GLU A 81 5.27 -2.26 11.46
C GLU A 81 4.03 -2.93 12.07
N GLU A 82 2.86 -2.29 11.93
CA GLU A 82 1.61 -2.76 12.50
C GLU A 82 0.75 -3.55 11.48
N PRO A 83 -0.01 -4.57 11.93
CA PRO A 83 -0.87 -5.36 11.05
C PRO A 83 -1.85 -4.52 10.22
N GLY A 84 -1.61 -4.52 8.91
CA GLY A 84 -2.35 -3.77 7.89
C GLY A 84 -2.23 -2.26 7.99
N ASP A 85 -1.09 -1.80 8.51
CA ASP A 85 -0.50 -0.54 8.11
C ASP A 85 0.03 -0.66 6.66
N ASP A 86 -0.57 0.13 5.77
CA ASP A 86 -0.24 0.20 4.34
C ASP A 86 0.73 1.35 4.02
N ALA A 87 1.26 2.04 5.04
CA ALA A 87 2.17 3.17 4.94
C ALA A 87 3.61 2.82 5.36
N GLY A 88 4.04 1.57 5.10
CA GLY A 88 5.39 1.12 5.40
C GLY A 88 6.50 1.76 4.54
N PRO A 89 7.76 1.41 4.83
CA PRO A 89 8.93 1.97 4.16
C PRO A 89 8.92 1.67 2.66
N ILE A 90 9.59 2.54 1.89
CA ILE A 90 9.67 2.45 0.44
C ILE A 90 11.10 2.18 0.02
N ASP A 91 11.34 0.99 -0.53
CA ASP A 91 12.64 0.61 -1.09
C ASP A 91 12.72 1.06 -2.55
N VAL A 92 13.86 1.62 -2.95
CA VAL A 92 14.12 2.03 -4.34
C VAL A 92 15.20 1.13 -4.93
N LEU A 93 14.93 0.58 -6.11
CA LEU A 93 15.83 -0.26 -6.86
C LEU A 93 16.03 0.28 -8.26
N THR A 94 17.15 -0.04 -8.88
CA THR A 94 17.34 0.14 -10.32
C THR A 94 16.54 -0.88 -11.12
N MET A 95 16.45 -0.68 -12.43
CA MET A 95 15.82 -1.62 -13.37
C MET A 95 16.41 -3.04 -13.35
N ASP A 96 17.70 -3.18 -13.01
CA ASP A 96 18.39 -4.46 -12.88
C ASP A 96 18.26 -5.08 -11.47
N GLY A 97 17.53 -4.42 -10.57
CA GLY A 97 17.23 -4.91 -9.21
C GLY A 97 18.30 -4.56 -8.17
N ARG A 98 19.27 -3.70 -8.49
CA ARG A 98 20.23 -3.20 -7.51
C ARG A 98 19.53 -2.24 -6.55
N TYR A 99 19.67 -2.49 -5.26
CA TYR A 99 19.12 -1.63 -4.22
C TYR A 99 19.85 -0.28 -4.17
N ILE A 100 19.09 0.81 -4.14
CA ILE A 100 19.60 2.19 -4.06
C ILE A 100 19.48 2.70 -2.63
N GLY A 101 18.35 2.45 -1.97
CA GLY A 101 18.08 2.94 -0.61
C GLY A 101 16.64 2.70 -0.19
N THR A 102 16.31 3.13 1.01
CA THR A 102 14.95 3.05 1.59
C THR A 102 14.56 4.41 2.14
N TYR A 103 13.35 4.85 1.79
CA TYR A 103 12.66 5.91 2.52
C TYR A 103 11.95 5.31 3.73
N PRO A 104 12.17 5.85 4.94
CA PRO A 104 11.44 5.44 6.14
C PRO A 104 9.92 5.57 5.96
N ALA A 105 9.17 4.80 6.75
CA ALA A 105 7.72 4.86 6.76
C ALA A 105 7.24 6.28 7.09
N GLY A 106 6.22 6.75 6.38
CA GLY A 106 5.61 8.07 6.61
C GLY A 106 6.41 9.28 6.13
N GLU A 107 7.71 9.17 5.84
CA GLU A 107 8.50 10.32 5.34
C GLU A 107 8.11 10.72 3.90
N VAL A 108 7.84 9.72 3.06
CA VAL A 108 7.49 9.93 1.65
C VAL A 108 6.34 9.02 1.25
N ALA A 109 5.32 9.60 0.61
CA ALA A 109 4.26 8.82 -0.03
C ALA A 109 4.78 8.14 -1.29
N LEU A 110 4.18 7.02 -1.69
CA LEU A 110 4.51 6.41 -2.97
C LEU A 110 3.97 7.33 -4.06
N PRO A 111 4.79 7.76 -5.03
CA PRO A 111 4.34 8.70 -6.04
C PRO A 111 3.12 8.23 -6.83
N ALA A 112 2.26 9.17 -7.18
CA ALA A 112 1.13 8.94 -8.05
C ALA A 112 1.58 8.82 -9.51
N ALA A 113 2.60 9.58 -9.91
CA ALA A 113 3.22 9.50 -11.23
C ALA A 113 4.68 9.98 -11.21
N PHE A 114 5.43 9.57 -12.23
CA PHE A 114 6.80 10.00 -12.50
C PHE A 114 6.88 10.64 -13.89
N GLY A 115 7.68 11.69 -14.01
CA GLY A 115 7.93 12.41 -15.26
C GLY A 115 9.42 12.54 -15.55
N PRO A 116 9.77 13.15 -16.71
CA PRO A 116 11.16 13.37 -17.10
C PRO A 116 11.91 14.26 -16.11
N ASP A 117 13.24 14.21 -16.16
CA ASP A 117 14.15 15.05 -15.38
C ASP A 117 13.93 14.98 -13.86
N GLY A 118 13.49 13.82 -13.35
CA GLY A 118 13.25 13.61 -11.93
C GLY A 118 12.00 14.30 -11.37
N LEU A 119 11.04 14.67 -12.24
CA LEU A 119 9.73 15.16 -11.81
C LEU A 119 8.89 14.01 -11.21
N VAL A 120 8.23 14.30 -10.10
CA VAL A 120 7.42 13.32 -9.36
C VAL A 120 6.14 13.98 -8.87
N ALA A 121 5.00 13.36 -9.12
CA ALA A 121 3.69 13.87 -8.73
C ALA A 121 3.12 13.08 -7.54
N PHE A 122 2.54 13.81 -6.60
CA PHE A 122 1.87 13.30 -5.41
C PHE A 122 0.43 13.81 -5.39
N ILE A 123 -0.46 13.01 -4.78
CA ILE A 123 -1.81 13.46 -4.44
C ILE A 123 -1.80 13.75 -2.94
N GLU A 124 -1.95 15.02 -2.59
CA GLU A 124 -2.01 15.49 -1.20
C GLU A 124 -3.44 15.95 -0.85
N ARG A 125 -3.69 16.20 0.43
CA ARG A 125 -4.97 16.72 0.94
C ARG A 125 -4.72 17.98 1.75
N ASP A 126 -5.63 18.93 1.67
CA ASP A 126 -5.57 20.16 2.47
C ASP A 126 -6.32 19.99 3.79
N GLU A 127 -6.43 21.09 4.55
CA GLU A 127 -7.11 21.14 5.84
C GLU A 127 -8.61 20.79 5.74
N MET A 128 -9.19 20.90 4.54
CA MET A 128 -10.59 20.62 4.23
C MET A 128 -10.77 19.24 3.55
N ASP A 129 -9.74 18.40 3.56
CA ASP A 129 -9.68 17.08 2.92
C ASP A 129 -9.82 17.09 1.39
N VAL A 130 -9.65 18.26 0.76
CA VAL A 130 -9.69 18.41 -0.70
C VAL A 130 -8.40 17.90 -1.31
N ARG A 131 -8.50 17.04 -2.33
CA ARG A 131 -7.34 16.47 -3.01
C ARG A 131 -6.76 17.46 -4.01
N TYR A 132 -5.44 17.64 -3.97
CA TYR A 132 -4.70 18.39 -4.97
C TYR A 132 -3.42 17.66 -5.39
N VAL A 133 -2.89 18.03 -6.57
CA VAL A 133 -1.67 17.43 -7.12
C VAL A 133 -0.50 18.34 -6.81
N VAL A 134 0.54 17.78 -6.22
CA VAL A 134 1.83 18.46 -6.01
C VAL A 134 2.89 17.80 -6.86
N VAL A 135 3.59 18.60 -7.65
CA VAL A 135 4.74 18.13 -8.43
C VAL A 135 6.01 18.61 -7.75
N LYS A 136 6.88 17.66 -7.40
CA LYS A 136 8.19 17.91 -6.80
C LYS A 136 9.28 17.40 -7.75
N ARG A 137 10.51 17.87 -7.56
CA ARG A 137 11.69 17.36 -8.26
C ARG A 137 12.62 16.69 -7.27
N LEU A 138 12.99 15.43 -7.52
CA LEU A 138 14.01 14.74 -6.74
C LEU A 138 15.38 15.33 -7.09
N ARG A 139 16.07 15.93 -6.12
CA ARG A 139 17.44 16.44 -6.31
C ARG A 139 18.45 15.30 -6.12
N GLY A 140 19.56 15.34 -6.87
CA GLY A 140 20.61 14.31 -6.83
C GLY A 140 20.53 13.30 -7.98
N ARG A 141 19.80 13.63 -9.04
CA ARG A 141 20.00 13.07 -10.39
C ARG A 141 20.59 14.12 -11.28
#